data_AF-A0A8K0HXY1-F1
#
_entry.id   AF-A0A8K0HXY1-F1
#
_cell.length_a   1.000
_cell.length_b   1.000
_cell.length_c   1.000
_cell.angle_alpha   90.00
_cell.angle_beta   90.00
_cell.angle_gamma   90.00
#
_symmetry.space_group_name_H-M   'P 1'
#
loop_
_entity.id
_entity.type
_entity.pdbx_description
1 polymer ?
#
loop_
_entity_poly.entity_id
_entity_poly.type
_entity_poly.pdbx_seq_one_letter_code
_entity_poly.pdbx_strand_id
1 'polypeptide(L)' 'MTEQEEDLIYRMYRLVGDRWILIAGRIPGRKPEEIERFWIMRHGEAFAEKRNSKGGLQKCG' A
#
# COMPACT_ATOMS: atom_id res chain seq x y z
N MET A 1 0.32 7.06 -12.69
CA MET A 1 1.04 7.43 -11.47
C MET A 1 2.24 8.24 -11.92
N THR A 2 2.24 9.54 -11.63
CA THR A 2 3.39 10.41 -11.84
C THR A 2 4.35 10.30 -10.66
N GLU A 3 5.60 10.71 -10.82
CA GLU A 3 6.60 10.69 -9.74
C GLU A 3 6.16 11.50 -8.51
N GLN A 4 5.43 12.60 -8.72
CA GLN A 4 4.87 13.41 -7.64
C GLN A 4 3.76 12.68 -6.88
N GLU A 5 2.89 11.94 -7.60
CA GLU A 5 1.87 11.10 -6.98
C GLU A 5 2.52 9.95 -6.19
N GLU A 6 3.57 9.34 -6.74
CA GLU A 6 4.35 8.26 -6.11
C GLU A 6 5.01 8.71 -4.80
N ASP A 7 5.73 9.83 -4.82
CA ASP A 7 6.40 10.37 -3.62
C ASP A 7 5.37 10.76 -2.55
N LEU A 8 4.22 11.32 -2.94
CA LEU A 8 3.14 11.62 -2.00
C LEU A 8 2.55 10.34 -1.39
N ILE A 9 2.29 9.31 -2.19
CA ILE A 9 1.79 8.02 -1.70
C ILE A 9 2.81 7.38 -0.77
N TYR A 10 4.09 7.41 -1.09
CA TYR A 10 5.16 6.90 -0.24
C TYR A 10 5.22 7.60 1.12
N ARG A 11 5.24 8.95 1.13
CA ARG A 11 5.28 9.75 2.35
C ARG A 11 4.03 9.57 3.20
N MET A 12 2.86 9.54 2.56
CA MET A 12 1.59 9.35 3.27
C MET A 12 1.48 7.94 3.83
N TYR A 13 1.86 6.91 3.07
CA TYR A 13 1.87 5.53 3.54
C TYR A 13 2.79 5.36 4.76
N ARG A 14 3.96 6.01 4.76
CA ARG A 14 4.87 6.06 5.93
C ARG A 14 4.23 6.70 7.18
N LEU A 15 3.30 7.64 7.01
CA LEU A 15 2.64 8.36 8.11
C LEU A 15 1.37 7.67 8.60
N VAL A 16 0.51 7.26 7.66
CA VAL A 16 -0.83 6.77 7.96
C VAL A 16 -1.04 5.29 7.67
N GLY A 17 -0.08 4.60 7.05
CA GLY A 17 -0.20 3.19 6.66
C GLY A 17 -1.08 2.99 5.44
N ASP A 18 -1.78 1.85 5.40
CA ASP A 18 -2.70 1.39 4.34
C ASP A 18 -4.05 2.14 4.30
N ARG A 19 -4.11 3.35 4.86
CA ARG A 19 -5.31 4.19 4.84
C ARG A 19 -5.51 4.88 3.49
N TRP A 20 -5.75 4.10 2.44
CA TRP A 20 -5.83 4.56 1.05
C TRP A 20 -6.86 5.64 0.81
N ILE A 21 -8.01 5.61 1.49
CA ILE A 21 -9.04 6.66 1.42
C ILE A 21 -8.45 8.04 1.77
N LEU A 22 -7.61 8.09 2.81
CA LEU A 22 -7.00 9.33 3.31
C LEU A 22 -5.92 9.82 2.34
N ILE A 23 -5.16 8.89 1.76
CA ILE A 23 -4.11 9.19 0.77
C ILE A 23 -4.75 9.68 -0.54
N ALA A 24 -5.80 9.02 -1.03
CA ALA A 24 -6.56 9.40 -2.21
C ALA A 24 -7.22 10.77 -2.05
N GLY A 25 -7.68 11.12 -0.85
CA GLY A 25 -8.18 12.45 -0.54
C GLY A 25 -7.16 13.59 -0.76
N ARG A 26 -5.87 13.27 -0.88
CA ARG A 26 -4.80 14.24 -1.21
C ARG A 26 -4.42 14.24 -2.70
N ILE A 27 -4.89 13.28 -3.49
CA ILE A 27 -4.60 13.19 -4.92
C ILE A 27 -5.91 13.32 -5.70
N PRO A 28 -6.26 14.54 -6.15
CA PRO A 28 -7.50 14.75 -6.87
C PRO A 28 -7.52 13.91 -8.15
N GLY A 29 -8.63 13.20 -8.38
CA GLY A 29 -8.79 12.34 -9.56
C GLY A 29 -8.19 10.94 -9.43
N ARG A 30 -7.59 10.58 -8.28
CA ARG A 30 -7.20 9.19 -8.00
C ARG A 30 -8.19 8.52 -7.09
N LYS A 31 -8.54 7.27 -7.45
CA LYS A 31 -9.32 6.42 -6.58
C LYS A 31 -8.41 5.67 -5.60
N PRO A 32 -8.86 5.45 -4.36
CA PRO A 32 -8.08 4.73 -3.37
C PRO A 32 -7.70 3.31 -3.81
N GLU A 33 -8.56 2.63 -4.57
CA GLU A 33 -8.28 1.27 -5.08
C GLU A 33 -7.15 1.26 -6.13
N GLU A 34 -7.03 2.34 -6.91
CA GLU A 34 -5.93 2.46 -7.89
C GLU A 34 -4.58 2.66 -7.19
N ILE A 35 -4.58 3.44 -6.11
CA ILE A 35 -3.39 3.69 -5.28
C ILE A 35 -2.96 2.40 -4.58
N GLU A 36 -3.91 1.67 -3.99
CA GLU A 36 -3.66 0.37 -3.37
C GLU A 36 -3.05 -0.62 -4.38
N ARG A 37 -3.66 -0.74 -5.56
CA ARG A 37 -3.18 -1.65 -6.61
C ARG A 37 -1.79 -1.24 -7.09
N PHE A 38 -1.53 0.05 -7.27
CA PHE A 38 -0.21 0.55 -7.62
C PHE A 38 0.83 0.19 -6.54
N TRP A 39 0.49 0.38 -5.27
CA TRP A 39 1.38 0.08 -4.16
C TRP A 39 1.70 -1.42 -4.06
N ILE A 40 0.68 -2.28 -4.16
CA ILE A 40 0.84 -3.75 -4.17
C ILE A 40 1.64 -4.20 -5.39
N MET A 41 1.43 -3.61 -6.57
CA MET A 41 2.19 -3.98 -7.76
C MET A 41 3.67 -3.56 -7.65
N ARG A 42 3.95 -2.39 -7.07
CA ARG A 42 5.30 -1.82 -6.98
C ARG A 42 6.10 -2.27 -5.75
N HIS A 43 5.42 -2.63 -4.66
CA HIS A 43 6.02 -3.03 -3.38
C HIS A 43 5.59 -4.43 -2.92
N GLY A 44 4.80 -5.16 -3.72
CA GLY A 44 4.20 -6.44 -3.35
C GLY A 44 5.18 -7.56 -3.04
N GLU A 45 6.36 -7.57 -3.67
CA GLU A 45 7.42 -8.53 -3.31
C GLU A 45 7.99 -8.25 -1.91
N ALA A 46 8.06 -6.98 -1.50
CA ALA A 46 8.48 -6.59 -0.14
C ALA A 46 7.38 -6.79 0.92
N PHE A 47 6.11 -6.88 0.52
CA PHE A 47 4.97 -7.08 1.43
C PHE A 47 4.50 -8.53 1.56
N ALA A 48 4.96 -9.45 0.71
CA ALA A 48 4.75 -10.89 0.90
C ALA A 48 5.21 -11.35 2.30
N GLU A 49 6.20 -10.67 2.89
CA GLU A 49 6.73 -10.98 4.21
C GLU A 49 5.83 -10.52 5.37
N LYS A 50 5.07 -9.41 5.22
CA LYS A 50 4.22 -8.87 6.31
C LYS A 50 2.86 -9.52 6.45
N ARG A 51 2.39 -10.30 5.45
CA ARG A 51 1.21 -11.18 5.66
C ARG A 51 1.50 -12.31 6.66
N ASN A 52 2.77 -12.57 6.97
CA ASN A 52 3.16 -13.62 7.91
C ASN A 52 3.10 -13.19 9.40
N SER A 53 2.67 -11.95 9.71
CA SER A 53 2.57 -11.48 11.11
C SER A 53 1.14 -11.40 11.65
N LYS A 54 0.13 -11.78 10.85
CA LYS A 54 -1.28 -11.91 11.28
C LYS A 54 -1.89 -13.30 11.01
N GLY A 55 -1.14 -14.22 10.41
CA GLY A 55 -1.53 -15.63 10.27
C GLY A 55 -0.66 -16.50 11.17
N GLY A 56 -1.08 -16.70 12.41
CA GLY A 56 -0.69 -17.92 13.13
C GLY A 56 -1.28 -19.13 12.40
N LEU A 57 -0.54 -20.25 12.42
CA LEU A 57 -0.93 -21.58 11.89
C LEU A 57 -0.92 -21.68 10.35
N GLN A 58 -0.21 -22.60 9.69
CA GLN A 58 0.19 -23.95 10.06
C GLN A 58 1.40 -24.37 9.20
N LYS A 59 2.49 -24.81 9.83
CA LYS A 59 3.43 -25.75 9.21
C LYS A 59 3.11 -27.13 9.78
N CYS A 60 2.47 -27.97 8.99
CA CYS A 60 2.57 -29.42 9.04
C CYS A 60 2.96 -29.77 7.60
N GLY A 61 4.13 -30.32 7.31
CA GLY A 61 4.64 -31.60 7.78
C GLY A 61 4.77 -32.44 6.51
#